data_AF-A0A4Y2EV93-F1
#
_entry.id   AF-A0A4Y2EV93-F1
#
_cell.length_a   1.000
_cell.length_b   1.000
_cell.length_c   1.000
_cell.angle_alpha   90.00
_cell.angle_beta   90.00
_cell.angle_gamma   90.00
#
_symmetry.space_group_name_H-M   'P 1'
#
loop_
_entity.id
_entity.type
_entity.pdbx_description
1 polymer ?
#
loop_
_entity_poly.entity_id
_entity_poly.type
_entity_poly.pdbx_seq_one_letter_code
_entity_poly.pdbx_strand_id
1 'polypeptide(L)'
;MELEEAYLNSEHPGSFGDINAIHRALKGRVKRREIKKWLEMKDSYSLHKPVRHKFKRNRVIVKGINDQFQSDLVDMQSSSKYNNGFKYLLTCIEIFSEYAWA
;
A
#
# COMPACT_ATOMS: atom_id res chain seq x y z
N MET A 1 -19.67 25.86 -3.62
CA MET A 1 -20.35 25.81 -2.31
C MET A 1 -20.70 24.38 -1.93
N GLU A 2 -21.47 23.65 -2.75
CA GLU A 2 -21.90 22.26 -2.47
C GLU A 2 -20.73 21.26 -2.24
N LEU A 3 -19.62 21.34 -2.99
CA LEU A 3 -18.46 20.44 -2.80
C LEU A 3 -17.64 20.73 -1.54
N GLU A 4 -17.45 22.01 -1.20
CA GLU A 4 -16.68 22.42 -0.03
C GLU A 4 -17.39 21.98 1.25
N GLU A 5 -18.69 22.22 1.32
CA GLU A 5 -19.55 21.78 2.41
C GLU A 5 -19.59 20.25 2.50
N ALA A 6 -19.75 19.56 1.37
CA ALA A 6 -19.80 18.10 1.36
C ALA A 6 -18.50 17.41 1.80
N TYR A 7 -17.36 18.10 1.71
CA TYR A 7 -16.04 17.55 2.00
C TYR A 7 -15.47 17.99 3.36
N LEU A 8 -15.67 19.25 3.76
CA LEU A 8 -15.12 19.78 5.02
C LEU A 8 -16.06 19.62 6.22
N ASN A 9 -17.36 19.45 6.01
CA ASN A 9 -18.30 19.25 7.10
C ASN A 9 -18.16 17.82 7.65
N SER A 10 -17.78 17.66 8.93
CA SER A 10 -17.61 16.35 9.58
C SER A 10 -18.90 15.52 9.63
N GLU A 11 -20.06 16.19 9.68
CA GLU A 11 -21.37 15.53 9.73
C GLU A 11 -21.82 15.01 8.36
N HIS A 12 -21.17 15.46 7.28
CA HIS A 12 -21.56 15.09 5.94
C HIS A 12 -21.00 13.70 5.57
N PRO A 13 -21.80 12.77 4.98
CA PRO A 13 -21.34 11.41 4.68
C PRO A 13 -20.23 11.33 3.61
N GLY A 14 -19.94 12.44 2.91
CA GLY A 14 -18.83 12.56 1.96
C GLY A 14 -17.55 13.17 2.54
N SER A 15 -17.56 13.53 3.84
CA SER A 15 -16.48 14.27 4.50
C SER A 15 -15.13 13.57 4.41
N PHE A 16 -14.09 14.33 4.03
CA PHE A 16 -12.71 13.85 3.83
C PHE A 16 -12.59 12.54 3.03
N GLY A 17 -13.60 12.26 2.20
CA GLY A 17 -13.75 11.00 1.49
C GLY A 17 -13.16 11.03 0.08
N ASP A 18 -13.16 9.86 -0.56
CA ASP A 18 -12.75 9.72 -1.96
C ASP A 18 -13.86 10.19 -2.92
N ILE A 19 -13.52 10.30 -4.21
CA ILE A 19 -14.42 10.70 -5.31
C ILE A 19 -15.78 9.98 -5.24
N ASN A 20 -15.78 8.67 -4.95
CA ASN A 20 -16.99 7.86 -4.86
C ASN A 20 -17.81 8.11 -3.58
N ALA A 21 -17.17 8.50 -2.48
CA ALA A 21 -17.88 8.86 -1.26
C ALA A 21 -18.67 10.15 -1.49
N ILE A 22 -18.00 11.19 -2.01
CA ILE A 22 -18.62 12.49 -2.32
C ILE A 22 -19.70 12.35 -3.39
N HIS A 23 -19.46 11.60 -4.47
CA HIS A 23 -20.46 11.39 -5.52
C HIS A 23 -21.74 10.72 -5.01
N ARG A 24 -21.61 9.76 -4.09
CA ARG A 24 -22.76 9.10 -3.45
C ARG A 24 -23.47 10.05 -2.49
N ALA A 25 -22.72 10.78 -1.67
CA ALA A 25 -23.26 11.74 -0.72
C ALA A 25 -24.08 12.85 -1.42
N LEU A 26 -23.60 13.31 -2.58
CA LEU A 26 -24.28 14.28 -3.44
C LEU A 26 -25.36 13.67 -4.34
N LYS A 27 -25.72 12.39 -4.16
CA LYS A 27 -26.75 11.68 -4.93
C LYS A 27 -26.55 11.80 -6.45
N GLY A 28 -25.29 11.85 -6.91
CA GLY A 28 -24.95 11.94 -8.33
C GLY A 28 -25.22 13.30 -9.00
N ARG A 29 -25.54 14.35 -8.24
CA ARG A 29 -25.72 15.72 -8.77
C ARG A 29 -24.46 16.26 -9.45
N VAL A 30 -23.30 15.93 -8.90
CA VAL A 30 -22.00 16.35 -9.42
C VAL A 30 -21.29 15.18 -10.08
N LYS A 31 -20.78 15.39 -11.29
CA LYS A 31 -20.05 14.36 -12.04
C LYS A 31 -18.72 14.03 -11.36
N ARG A 32 -18.33 12.74 -11.36
CA ARG A 32 -17.04 12.28 -10.79
C ARG A 32 -15.82 13.05 -11.29
N ARG A 33 -15.82 13.46 -12.57
CA ARG A 33 -14.71 14.23 -13.18
C ARG A 33 -14.52 15.59 -12.51
N GLU A 34 -15.61 16.24 -12.13
CA GLU A 34 -15.59 17.54 -11.47
C GLU A 34 -15.13 17.41 -10.02
N ILE A 35 -15.66 16.43 -9.29
CA ILE A 35 -15.21 16.07 -7.94
C ILE A 35 -13.70 15.79 -7.94
N LYS A 36 -13.21 15.01 -8.91
CA LYS A 36 -11.78 14.69 -9.04
C LYS A 36 -10.92 15.96 -9.19
N LYS A 37 -11.26 16.84 -10.14
CA LYS A 37 -10.53 18.09 -10.35
C LYS A 37 -10.52 18.97 -9.11
N TRP A 38 -11.64 19.02 -8.40
CA TRP A 38 -11.77 19.80 -7.18
C TRP A 38 -10.91 19.22 -6.04
N LEU A 39 -10.94 17.89 -5.85
CA LEU A 39 -10.12 17.20 -4.85
C LEU A 39 -8.62 17.32 -5.12
N GLU A 40 -8.20 17.31 -6.38
CA GLU A 40 -6.80 17.52 -6.77
C GLU A 40 -6.25 18.88 -6.30
N MET A 41 -7.12 19.90 -6.12
CA MET A 41 -6.76 21.22 -5.61
C MET A 41 -6.76 21.32 -4.08
N LYS A 42 -7.13 20.26 -3.35
CA LYS A 42 -7.18 20.28 -1.88
C LYS A 42 -5.99 19.57 -1.27
N ASP A 43 -5.20 20.30 -0.49
CA ASP A 43 -4.02 19.76 0.19
C ASP A 43 -4.35 18.58 1.11
N SER A 44 -5.47 18.67 1.85
CA SER A 44 -5.91 17.58 2.74
C SER A 44 -6.23 16.29 1.99
N TYR A 45 -6.63 16.36 0.72
CA TYR A 45 -6.82 15.18 -0.10
C TYR A 45 -5.50 14.73 -0.72
N SER A 46 -4.78 15.65 -1.39
CA SER A 46 -3.59 15.34 -2.16
C SER A 46 -2.41 14.85 -1.32
N LEU A 47 -2.20 15.40 -0.11
CA LEU A 47 -1.12 14.97 0.81
C LEU A 47 -1.35 13.57 1.38
N HIS A 48 -2.60 13.19 1.62
CA HIS A 48 -2.94 11.93 2.27
C HIS A 48 -3.37 10.84 1.28
N LYS A 49 -3.49 11.16 -0.01
CA LYS A 49 -3.77 10.17 -1.04
C LYS A 49 -2.51 9.34 -1.34
N PRO A 50 -2.51 8.01 -1.11
CA PRO A 50 -1.34 7.20 -1.42
C PRO A 50 -1.05 7.22 -2.92
N VAL A 51 0.17 7.61 -3.29
CA VAL A 51 0.63 7.52 -4.68
C VAL A 51 0.94 6.06 -5.01
N ARG A 52 0.21 5.49 -5.97
CA ARG A 52 0.41 4.10 -6.41
C ARG A 52 1.31 4.07 -7.65
N HIS A 53 2.60 3.88 -7.45
CA HIS A 53 3.56 3.70 -8.54
C HIS A 53 3.54 2.26 -9.06
N LYS A 54 3.11 2.06 -10.31
CA LYS A 54 3.33 0.80 -11.04
C LYS A 54 4.66 0.89 -11.78
N PHE A 55 5.66 0.18 -11.29
CA PHE A 55 6.96 0.05 -11.95
C PHE A 55 7.14 -1.37 -12.49
N LYS A 56 7.91 -1.50 -13.58
CA LYS A 56 8.25 -2.80 -14.14
C LYS A 56 9.15 -3.54 -13.15
N ARG A 57 8.73 -4.73 -12.73
CA ARG A 57 9.53 -5.64 -11.91
C ARG A 57 10.08 -6.75 -12.79
N ASN A 58 11.29 -7.21 -12.49
CA ASN A 58 11.81 -8.42 -13.12
C ASN A 58 10.97 -9.61 -12.68
N ARG A 59 10.66 -10.51 -13.62
CA ARG A 59 10.00 -11.77 -13.29
C ARG A 59 11.05 -12.72 -12.72
N VAL A 60 10.69 -13.43 -11.67
CA VAL A 60 11.45 -14.59 -11.20
C VAL A 60 11.04 -15.77 -12.07
N ILE A 61 12.01 -16.40 -12.75
CA ILE A 61 11.79 -17.52 -13.68
C ILE A 61 12.71 -18.66 -13.23
N VAL A 62 12.12 -19.80 -12.84
CA VAL A 62 12.83 -20.95 -12.30
C VAL A 62 12.46 -22.21 -13.08
N LYS A 63 13.43 -23.07 -13.36
CA LYS A 63 13.25 -24.22 -14.26
C LYS A 63 12.88 -25.52 -13.54
N GLY A 64 13.18 -25.64 -12.26
CA GLY A 64 12.94 -26.84 -11.47
C GLY A 64 13.45 -26.73 -10.04
N ILE A 65 13.26 -27.80 -9.28
CA ILE A 65 13.72 -27.91 -7.89
C ILE A 65 15.24 -27.76 -7.83
N ASN A 66 15.71 -26.98 -6.85
CA ASN A 66 17.13 -26.69 -6.59
C ASN A 66 17.85 -25.91 -7.70
N ASP A 67 17.11 -25.31 -8.64
CA ASP A 67 17.69 -24.48 -9.70
C ASP A 67 18.12 -23.11 -9.16
N GLN A 68 17.30 -22.51 -8.30
CA GLN A 68 17.54 -21.18 -7.75
C GLN A 68 17.10 -21.09 -6.30
N PHE A 69 17.92 -20.41 -5.50
CA PHE A 69 17.64 -20.08 -4.11
C PHE A 69 17.66 -18.57 -3.94
N GLN A 70 16.69 -18.04 -3.19
CA GLN A 70 16.72 -16.68 -2.71
C GLN A 70 17.17 -16.71 -1.26
N SER A 71 18.24 -15.98 -0.94
CA SER A 71 18.72 -15.86 0.44
C SER A 71 18.67 -14.40 0.90
N ASP A 72 18.30 -14.20 2.16
CA ASP A 72 18.34 -12.89 2.80
C ASP A 72 18.73 -13.03 4.29
N LEU A 73 19.24 -11.94 4.86
CA LEU A 73 19.65 -11.88 6.26
C LEU A 73 18.61 -11.13 7.08
N VAL A 74 18.05 -11.80 8.08
CA VAL A 74 17.13 -11.18 9.03
C VAL A 74 17.93 -10.57 10.18
N ASP A 75 17.75 -9.28 10.44
CA ASP A 75 18.33 -8.59 11.60
C ASP A 75 17.51 -8.87 12.87
N MET A 76 18.13 -9.57 13.81
CA MET A 76 17.57 -9.96 15.11
C MET A 76 18.32 -9.33 16.28
N GLN A 77 19.16 -8.32 16.06
CA GLN A 77 20.02 -7.72 17.09
C GLN A 77 19.23 -7.29 18.33
N SER A 78 18.09 -6.61 18.12
CA SER A 78 17.19 -6.14 19.19
C SER A 78 16.57 -7.27 20.01
N SER A 79 16.47 -8.47 19.43
CA SER A 79 15.84 -9.65 20.00
C SER A 79 16.84 -10.73 20.44
N SER A 80 18.15 -10.46 20.33
CA SER A 80 19.21 -11.42 20.63
C SER A 80 19.12 -12.02 22.04
N LYS A 81 18.66 -11.25 23.03
CA LYS A 81 18.44 -11.75 24.41
C LYS A 81 17.37 -12.85 24.52
N TYR A 82 16.45 -12.92 23.56
CA TYR A 82 15.42 -13.96 23.46
C TYR A 82 15.78 -15.05 22.45
N ASN A 83 16.88 -14.86 21.71
CA ASN A 83 17.34 -15.74 20.64
C ASN A 83 18.74 -16.27 20.93
N ASN A 84 19.03 -16.67 22.18
CA ASN A 84 20.31 -17.26 22.60
C ASN A 84 21.57 -16.47 22.17
N GLY A 85 21.46 -15.14 22.05
CA GLY A 85 22.54 -14.27 21.58
C GLY A 85 22.71 -14.19 20.06
N PHE A 86 21.94 -14.94 19.26
CA PHE A 86 21.96 -14.83 17.80
C PHE A 86 21.36 -13.49 17.34
N LYS A 87 22.17 -12.78 16.55
CA LYS A 87 21.85 -11.42 16.07
C LYS A 87 21.35 -11.38 14.64
N TYR A 88 21.62 -12.42 13.87
CA TYR A 88 21.22 -12.52 12.48
C TYR A 88 20.78 -13.94 12.16
N LEU A 89 19.79 -14.08 11.30
CA LEU A 89 19.37 -15.37 10.74
C LEU A 89 19.56 -15.32 9.23
N LEU A 90 20.30 -16.27 8.67
CA LEU A 90 20.39 -16.44 7.22
C LEU A 90 19.21 -17.28 6.78
N THR A 91 18.28 -16.66 6.08
CA THR A 91 17.14 -17.36 5.49
C THR A 91 17.46 -17.72 4.05
N CYS A 92 17.17 -18.95 3.65
CA CYS A 92 17.30 -19.42 2.28
C CYS A 92 15.97 -20.04 1.86
N ILE A 93 15.47 -19.69 0.67
CA ILE A 93 14.24 -20.22 0.11
C ILE A 93 14.58 -20.85 -1.24
N GLU A 94 14.27 -22.13 -1.41
CA GLU A 94 14.28 -22.76 -2.73
C GLU A 94 13.08 -22.24 -3.51
N ILE A 95 13.32 -21.56 -4.63
CA ILE A 95 12.30 -20.72 -5.25
C ILE A 95 11.21 -21.57 -5.94
N PHE A 96 11.53 -22.79 -6.41
CA PHE A 96 10.56 -23.62 -7.13
C PHE A 96 9.51 -24.23 -6.22
N SER A 97 9.92 -24.81 -5.09
CA SER A 97 9.08 -25.49 -4.11
C SER A 97 8.69 -24.58 -2.94
N GLU A 98 9.23 -23.37 -2.89
CA GLU A 98 9.05 -22.40 -1.80
C GLU A 98 9.44 -22.98 -0.41
N TYR A 99 10.37 -23.94 -0.39
CA TYR A 99 10.85 -24.52 0.86
C TYR A 99 11.87 -23.57 1.51
N ALA A 100 11.69 -23.27 2.79
CA ALA A 100 12.51 -22.32 3.54
C ALA A 100 13.40 -23.01 4.60
N TRP A 101 14.63 -22.53 4.73
CA TRP A 101 15.58 -22.85 5.79
C TRP A 101 16.01 -21.57 6.51
N ALA A 102 16.34 -21.67 7.80
CA ALA A 102 16.83 -20.59 8.66
C ALA A 102 17.74 -21.13 9.77
#